data_AF-A0A2T7TYQ1-F1
#
_entry.id   AF-A0A2T7TYQ1-F1
#
_cell.length_a   1.000
_cell.length_b   1.000
_cell.length_c   1.000
_cell.angle_alpha   90.00
_cell.angle_beta   90.00
_cell.angle_gamma   90.00
#
_symmetry.space_group_name_H-M   'P 1'
#
loop_
_entity.id
_entity.type
_entity.pdbx_description
1 polymer ?
#
loop_
_entity_poly.entity_id
_entity_poly.type
_entity_poly.pdbx_seq_one_letter_code
_entity_poly.pdbx_strand_id
1 'polypeptide(L)'
;MADDPLEFAKADERDLIEATFRNGSITAIGVVVGFSLGFLSRWSALPGEWTHSDLISVTLITLGLALQIKSLADLLLLSCLQVKRYNRSVWTFLTGLILVGLGVILAIFADLLGFRGLVLQG
;
A
#
# COMPACT_ATOMS: atom_id res chain seq x y z
N MET A 1 24.98 11.18 44.70
CA MET A 1 24.45 10.55 43.48
C MET A 1 24.11 11.69 42.54
N ALA A 2 25.04 12.04 41.66
CA ALA A 2 24.77 13.00 40.60
C ALA A 2 24.13 12.20 39.47
N ASP A 3 22.86 12.49 39.16
CA ASP A 3 22.23 11.98 37.94
C ASP A 3 23.06 12.45 36.76
N ASP A 4 23.71 11.49 36.09
CA ASP A 4 24.64 11.74 35.02
C ASP A 4 23.87 12.41 33.85
N PRO A 5 24.20 13.65 33.44
CA PRO A 5 23.48 14.37 32.38
C PRO A 5 23.45 13.61 31.04
N LEU A 6 24.33 12.61 30.90
CA LEU A 6 24.51 11.80 29.70
C LEU A 6 23.43 10.72 29.54
N GLU A 7 22.69 10.38 30.60
CA GLU A 7 21.54 9.46 30.50
C GLU A 7 20.30 10.14 29.89
N PHE A 8 20.05 11.41 30.21
CA PHE A 8 18.94 12.18 29.64
C PHE A 8 19.10 12.40 28.12
N ALA A 9 20.33 12.65 27.66
CA ALA A 9 20.62 12.80 26.23
C ALA A 9 20.35 11.51 25.43
N LYS A 10 20.71 10.35 25.97
CA LYS A 10 20.44 9.05 25.32
C LYS A 10 18.95 8.68 25.32
N ALA A 11 18.17 9.19 26.26
CA ALA A 11 16.73 8.95 26.30
C ALA A 11 15.98 9.76 25.22
N ASP A 12 16.43 10.97 24.92
CA ASP A 12 15.89 11.83 23.86
C ASP A 12 16.21 11.29 22.45
N GLU A 13 17.43 10.78 22.24
CA GLU A 13 17.85 10.16 20.97
C GLU A 13 17.10 8.88 20.62
N ARG A 14 16.58 8.14 21.61
CA ARG A 14 15.80 6.91 21.37
C ARG A 14 14.34 7.16 20.99
N ASP A 15 13.81 8.36 21.26
CA ASP A 15 12.42 8.73 20.93
C ASP A 15 12.32 9.47 19.57
N LEU A 16 13.45 9.93 19.04
CA LEU A 16 13.58 10.43 17.69
C LEU A 16 13.82 9.25 16.73
N ILE A 17 12.73 8.67 16.22
CA ILE A 17 12.80 7.82 15.01
C ILE A 17 13.71 8.54 14.00
N GLU A 18 14.87 7.95 13.70
CA GLU A 18 15.86 8.52 12.79
C GLU A 18 15.17 9.03 11.54
N ALA A 19 15.33 10.32 11.25
CA ALA A 19 14.77 10.96 10.06
C ALA A 19 15.16 10.20 8.77
N THR A 20 16.33 9.54 8.78
CA THR A 20 16.83 8.64 7.74
C THR A 20 15.95 7.40 7.53
N PHE A 21 15.53 6.72 8.61
CA PHE A 21 14.69 5.52 8.52
C PHE A 21 13.27 5.85 8.04
N ARG A 22 12.78 7.04 8.42
CA ARG A 22 11.50 7.59 7.93
C ARG A 22 11.55 7.93 6.46
N ASN A 23 12.63 8.57 5.99
CA ASN A 23 12.80 8.90 4.58
C ASN A 23 12.82 7.64 3.71
N GLY A 24 13.59 6.62 4.12
CA GLY A 24 13.65 5.34 3.39
C GLY A 24 12.27 4.66 3.28
N SER A 25 11.49 4.69 4.36
CA SER A 25 10.15 4.09 4.39
C SER A 25 9.14 4.84 3.51
N ILE A 26 9.18 6.19 3.50
CA ILE A 26 8.35 7.01 2.61
C ILE A 26 8.70 6.74 1.15
N THR A 27 9.99 6.66 0.81
CA THR A 27 10.42 6.34 -0.56
C THR A 27 9.96 4.95 -0.98
N ALA A 28 10.14 3.93 -0.14
CA ALA A 28 9.71 2.57 -0.43
C ALA A 28 8.19 2.49 -0.65
N ILE A 29 7.40 3.09 0.24
CA ILE A 29 5.93 3.14 0.13
C ILE A 29 5.51 3.90 -1.13
N GLY A 30 6.15 5.04 -1.42
CA GLY A 30 5.89 5.82 -2.62
C GLY A 30 6.14 5.02 -3.91
N VAL A 31 7.22 4.26 -3.98
CA VAL A 31 7.52 3.37 -5.12
C VAL A 31 6.45 2.30 -5.28
N VAL A 32 6.03 1.63 -4.19
CA VAL A 32 4.99 0.60 -4.26
C VAL A 32 3.64 1.17 -4.69
N VAL A 33 3.26 2.36 -4.21
CA VAL A 33 2.05 3.07 -4.65
C VAL A 33 2.12 3.40 -6.14
N GLY A 34 3.26 3.92 -6.61
CA GLY A 34 3.48 4.22 -8.03
C GLY A 34 3.35 2.99 -8.92
N PHE A 35 3.95 1.87 -8.52
CA PHE A 35 3.78 0.59 -9.23
C PHE A 35 2.33 0.12 -9.23
N SER A 36 1.64 0.20 -8.09
CA SER A 36 0.23 -0.20 -7.96
C SER A 36 -0.69 0.62 -8.87
N LEU A 37 -0.45 1.94 -8.96
CA LEU A 37 -1.16 2.82 -9.89
C LEU A 37 -0.86 2.46 -11.35
N GLY A 38 0.39 2.11 -11.68
CA GLY A 38 0.78 1.62 -13.00
C GLY A 38 0.06 0.33 -13.40
N PHE A 39 -0.08 -0.62 -12.48
CA PHE A 39 -0.86 -1.84 -12.70
C PHE A 39 -2.34 -1.53 -12.99
N LEU A 40 -2.95 -0.67 -12.18
CA LEU A 40 -4.35 -0.27 -12.38
C LEU A 40 -4.55 0.46 -13.72
N SER A 41 -3.61 1.35 -14.09
CA SER A 41 -3.64 2.05 -15.37
C SER A 41 -3.55 1.06 -16.55
N ARG A 42 -2.66 0.07 -16.46
CA ARG A 42 -2.58 -0.99 -17.49
C ARG A 42 -3.86 -1.82 -17.56
N TRP A 43 -4.47 -2.12 -16.42
CA TRP A 43 -5.75 -2.84 -16.36
C TRP A 43 -6.85 -2.05 -17.07
N SER A 44 -6.92 -0.73 -16.85
CA SER A 44 -7.90 0.14 -17.51
C SER A 44 -7.73 0.25 -19.03
N ALA A 45 -6.53 -0.07 -19.54
CA ALA A 45 -6.20 -0.01 -20.95
C ALA A 45 -6.39 -1.36 -21.69
N LEU A 46 -6.82 -2.42 -21.00
CA LEU A 46 -7.07 -3.72 -21.62
C LEU A 46 -8.31 -3.65 -22.53
N PRO A 47 -8.17 -3.91 -23.84
CA PRO A 47 -9.30 -4.03 -24.75
C PRO A 47 -9.92 -5.42 -24.60
N GLY A 48 -10.95 -5.54 -23.78
CA GLY A 48 -11.72 -6.78 -23.57
C GLY A 48 -13.01 -6.45 -22.83
N GLU A 49 -14.09 -7.19 -23.09
CA GLU A 49 -15.40 -6.92 -22.48
C GLU A 49 -15.31 -7.03 -20.94
N TRP A 50 -15.56 -5.91 -20.26
CA TRP A 50 -15.51 -5.84 -18.80
C TRP A 50 -16.63 -6.70 -18.22
N THR A 51 -16.28 -7.91 -17.78
CA THR A 51 -17.23 -8.80 -17.12
C THR A 51 -17.58 -8.23 -15.73
N HIS A 52 -18.81 -8.44 -15.26
CA HIS A 52 -19.26 -7.95 -13.95
C HIS A 52 -18.36 -8.37 -12.78
N SER A 53 -17.70 -9.53 -12.90
CA SER A 53 -16.70 -10.03 -11.94
C SER A 53 -15.42 -9.19 -11.92
N ASP A 54 -15.04 -8.60 -13.05
CA ASP A 54 -13.86 -7.73 -13.15
C ASP A 54 -14.12 -6.37 -12.50
N LEU A 55 -15.37 -5.86 -12.56
CA LEU A 55 -15.78 -4.64 -11.84
C LEU A 55 -15.61 -4.77 -10.32
N ILE A 56 -15.94 -5.94 -9.74
CA ILE A 56 -15.75 -6.20 -8.31
C ILE A 56 -14.26 -6.13 -7.96
N SER A 57 -13.43 -6.76 -8.79
CA SER A 57 -11.98 -6.79 -8.59
C SER A 57 -11.34 -5.41 -8.74
N VAL A 58 -11.72 -4.65 -9.77
CA VAL A 58 -11.27 -3.27 -10.00
C VAL A 58 -11.69 -2.36 -8.83
N THR A 59 -12.90 -2.54 -8.30
CA THR A 59 -13.36 -1.77 -7.13
C THR A 59 -12.49 -2.07 -5.91
N LEU A 60 -12.17 -3.35 -5.66
CA LEU A 60 -11.29 -3.76 -4.56
C LEU A 60 -9.87 -3.19 -4.71
N ILE A 61 -9.30 -3.27 -5.92
CA ILE A 61 -7.97 -2.73 -6.23
C ILE A 61 -7.96 -1.21 -6.00
N THR A 62 -8.97 -0.50 -6.49
CA THR A 62 -9.08 0.96 -6.35
C THR A 62 -9.19 1.37 -4.89
N LEU A 63 -9.97 0.63 -4.09
CA LEU A 63 -10.16 0.90 -2.68
C LEU A 63 -8.89 0.62 -1.87
N GLY A 64 -8.16 -0.45 -2.19
CA GLY A 64 -6.84 -0.76 -1.61
C GLY A 64 -5.80 0.30 -1.96
N LEU A 65 -5.78 0.76 -3.20
CA LEU A 65 -4.88 1.83 -3.66
C LEU A 65 -5.18 3.16 -2.95
N ALA A 66 -6.45 3.52 -2.78
CA ALA A 66 -6.84 4.72 -2.02
C ALA A 66 -6.35 4.67 -0.56
N LEU A 67 -6.38 3.50 0.07
CA LEU A 67 -5.82 3.29 1.42
C LEU A 67 -4.29 3.44 1.44
N GLN A 68 -3.59 2.92 0.42
CA GLN A 68 -2.14 3.10 0.31
C GLN A 68 -1.75 4.58 0.12
N ILE A 69 -2.46 5.30 -0.75
CA ILE A 69 -2.25 6.75 -0.99
C ILE A 69 -2.52 7.54 0.30
N LYS A 70 -3.61 7.22 1.02
CA LYS A 70 -3.91 7.84 2.32
C LYS A 70 -2.81 7.60 3.34
N SER A 71 -2.27 6.39 3.41
CA SER A 71 -1.14 6.08 4.30
C SER A 71 0.10 6.87 3.92
N LEU A 72 0.41 6.98 2.63
CA LEU A 72 1.56 7.74 2.16
C LEU A 72 1.39 9.23 2.50
N ALA A 73 0.19 9.79 2.33
CA ALA A 73 -0.12 11.16 2.71
C ALA A 73 0.01 11.39 4.23
N ASP A 74 -0.43 10.43 5.06
CA ASP A 74 -0.29 10.50 6.52
C ASP A 74 1.18 10.44 6.95
N LEU A 75 2.00 9.64 6.27
CA LEU A 75 3.46 9.58 6.50
C LEU A 75 4.21 10.82 5.99
N LEU A 76 3.68 11.50 4.97
CA LEU A 76 4.20 12.79 4.48
C LEU A 76 3.89 13.95 5.45
N LEU A 77 2.77 13.87 6.18
CA LEU A 77 2.36 14.92 7.11
C LEU A 77 3.18 14.83 8.41
N LEU A 78 4.16 15.73 8.54
CA LEU A 78 5.17 15.80 9.61
C LEU A 78 4.62 16.02 11.04
N SER A 79 3.30 16.08 11.23
CA SER A 79 2.65 16.42 12.51
C SER A 79 2.49 15.25 13.48
N CYS A 80 3.21 14.14 13.30
CA CYS A 80 3.15 13.03 14.24
C CYS A 80 4.52 12.55 14.70
N LEU A 81 5.03 13.29 15.67
CA LEU A 81 6.09 12.95 16.61
C LEU A 81 5.71 11.75 17.54
N GLN A 82 4.82 10.86 17.10
CA GLN A 82 4.37 9.69 17.87
C GLN A 82 4.52 8.42 17.05
N VAL A 83 5.41 7.54 17.50
CA VAL A 83 5.65 6.16 17.01
C VAL A 83 4.33 5.41 16.75
N LYS A 84 3.29 5.67 17.56
CA LYS A 84 1.95 5.09 17.39
C LYS A 84 1.27 5.44 16.05
N ARG A 85 1.40 6.67 15.55
CA ARG A 85 0.74 7.07 14.29
C ARG A 85 1.53 6.60 13.07
N TYR A 86 2.86 6.57 13.17
CA TYR A 86 3.72 5.95 12.16
C TYR A 86 3.36 4.48 11.93
N ASN A 87 3.28 3.69 13.01
CA ASN A 87 2.93 2.27 12.90
C ASN A 87 1.50 2.10 12.34
N ARG A 88 0.55 2.94 12.76
CA ARG A 88 -0.83 2.90 12.22
C ARG A 88 -0.90 3.16 10.72
N SER A 89 -0.10 4.09 10.21
CA SER A 89 -0.02 4.35 8.77
C SER A 89 0.61 3.17 8.05
N VAL A 90 1.73 2.62 8.53
CA VAL A 90 2.32 1.40 7.96
C VAL A 90 1.33 0.23 7.89
N TRP A 91 0.55 -0.01 8.95
CA TRP A 91 -0.51 -1.02 8.94
C TRP A 91 -1.65 -0.71 7.97
N THR A 92 -2.01 0.57 7.80
CA THR A 92 -3.01 1.00 6.80
C THR A 92 -2.49 0.75 5.38
N PHE A 93 -1.22 1.03 5.11
CA PHE A 93 -0.56 0.71 3.84
C PHE A 93 -0.53 -0.80 3.58
N LEU A 94 -0.11 -1.60 4.55
CA LEU A 94 -0.10 -3.07 4.45
C LEU A 94 -1.49 -3.64 4.18
N THR A 95 -2.52 -3.13 4.87
CA THR A 95 -3.91 -3.54 4.65
C THR A 95 -4.36 -3.19 3.22
N GLY A 96 -4.03 -1.98 2.75
CA GLY A 96 -4.29 -1.58 1.37
C GLY A 96 -3.54 -2.44 0.34
N LEU A 97 -2.29 -2.81 0.61
CA LEU A 97 -1.48 -3.68 -0.24
C LEU A 97 -2.05 -5.10 -0.34
N ILE A 98 -2.48 -5.68 0.78
CA ILE A 98 -3.16 -6.97 0.79
C ILE A 98 -4.47 -6.88 0.00
N LEU A 99 -5.23 -5.79 0.15
CA LEU A 99 -6.49 -5.59 -0.57
C LEU A 99 -6.29 -5.47 -2.09
N VAL A 100 -5.26 -4.73 -2.53
CA VAL A 100 -4.86 -4.69 -3.94
C VAL A 100 -4.47 -6.08 -4.45
N GLY A 101 -3.64 -6.81 -3.70
CA GLY A 101 -3.22 -8.17 -4.08
C GLY A 101 -4.40 -9.13 -4.20
N LEU A 102 -5.34 -9.10 -3.25
CA LEU A 102 -6.57 -9.89 -3.30
C LEU A 102 -7.42 -9.52 -4.52
N GLY A 103 -7.57 -8.22 -4.81
CA GLY A 103 -8.30 -7.76 -5.98
C GLY A 103 -7.68 -8.27 -7.28
N VAL A 104 -6.35 -8.23 -7.40
CA VAL A 104 -5.63 -8.77 -8.58
C VAL A 104 -5.82 -10.29 -8.69
N ILE A 105 -5.71 -11.04 -7.58
CA ILE A 105 -5.92 -12.48 -7.58
C ILE A 105 -7.35 -12.81 -8.04
N LEU A 106 -8.36 -12.13 -7.48
CA LEU A 106 -9.75 -12.32 -7.87
C LEU A 106 -9.99 -12.02 -9.35
N ALA A 107 -9.36 -10.97 -9.87
CA ALA A 107 -9.46 -10.60 -11.28
C ALA A 107 -8.86 -11.68 -12.20
N ILE A 108 -7.68 -12.21 -11.84
CA ILE A 108 -7.05 -13.32 -12.56
C ILE A 108 -7.92 -14.59 -12.50
N PHE A 109 -8.49 -14.91 -11.34
CA PHE A 109 -9.40 -16.04 -11.20
C PHE A 109 -10.67 -15.85 -12.02
N ALA A 110 -11.23 -14.64 -12.06
CA ALA A 110 -12.39 -14.31 -12.88
C ALA A 110 -12.08 -14.48 -14.37
N ASP A 111 -10.91 -14.04 -14.81
CA ASP A 111 -10.44 -14.20 -16.19
C ASP A 111 -10.20 -15.69 -16.54
N LEU A 112 -9.56 -16.45 -15.65
CA LEU A 112 -9.36 -17.89 -15.81
C LEU A 112 -10.67 -18.69 -15.86
N LEU A 113 -11.67 -18.30 -15.06
CA LEU A 113 -12.99 -18.94 -15.05
C LEU A 113 -13.85 -18.47 -16.23
N GLY A 114 -13.68 -17.24 -16.71
CA GLY A 114 -14.39 -16.67 -17.85
C GLY A 114 -13.85 -17.12 -19.21
N PHE A 115 -12.54 -17.40 -19.31
CA PHE A 115 -11.85 -17.56 -20.59
C PHE A 115 -11.17 -18.92 -20.81
N ARG A 116 -11.72 -20.01 -20.23
CA ARG A 116 -11.30 -21.39 -20.53
C ARG A 116 -12.43 -22.34 -20.95
N GLY A 117 -13.60 -21.81 -21.29
CA GLY A 117 -14.75 -22.58 -21.78
C GLY A 117 -14.90 -22.66 -23.31
N LEU A 118 -14.24 -21.81 -24.10
CA LEU A 118 -14.57 -21.63 -25.54
C LEU A 118 -13.41 -21.76 -26.54
N VAL A 119 -12.20 -22.13 -26.09
CA VAL A 119 -11.02 -22.22 -27.00
C VAL A 119 -10.55 -23.69 -27.22
N LEU A 120 -11.42 -24.67 -26.99
CA LEU A 120 -11.19 -26.08 -27.36
C LEU A 120 -12.26 -26.67 -28.32
N GLN A 121 -12.98 -25.82 -29.04
CA GLN A 121 -13.74 -26.23 -30.23
C GLN A 121 -13.58 -25.17 -31.32
N GLY A 122 -12.76 -25.47 -32.32
CA GLY A 122 -12.51 -24.62 -33.48
C GLY A 122 -11.22 -25.01 -34.17
#